data_AF-A0A9W8JSF7-F1
#
_entry.id   AF-A0A9W8JSF7-F1
#
_cell.length_a   1.000
_cell.length_b   1.000
_cell.length_c   1.000
_cell.angle_alpha   90.00
_cell.angle_beta   90.00
_cell.angle_gamma   90.00
#
_symmetry.space_group_name_H-M   'P 1'
#
loop_
_entity.id
_entity.type
_entity.pdbx_description
1 polymer ?
#
loop_
_entity_poly.entity_id
_entity_poly.type
_entity_poly.pdbx_seq_one_letter_code
_entity_poly.pdbx_strand_id
1 'polypeptide(L)'
;MEIPFESLRPITEDWEEWDAELGRRRIFWDSLSTKDWFHERGYTLYDREFPESQTTVPALPFEGSQDANHPYAGHSLDMSIGEAPLRATDWDSARIFTRLPGKVLFAQDLQLRHVAIKIVKDDSDEYRVFQFLQQQPHEILRSHCLIPVLDMLPANGYHFVVMPRWGGSVTLPAFSTVREILDLVRAMLKGLSFLHQHNICHRDVKLANMLVNHFSDDTDINFDTRKQLRLRGQLEYAMFDFDFSIMFPPILDRALCRLPYRKAWEAAWIRPYDTSQGEFDYDPFAFDVGTLGFVLIHSFRERIRYAPIASRPSRLSHFWRKRMLN
;
A
#
# COMPACT_ATOMS: atom_id res chain seq x y z
N MET A 1 19.35 13.70 -20.91
CA MET A 1 18.52 14.80 -20.38
C MET A 1 18.45 14.65 -18.87
N GLU A 2 18.51 15.75 -18.12
CA GLU A 2 18.52 15.71 -16.66
C GLU A 2 17.08 15.67 -16.13
N ILE A 3 16.77 14.73 -15.22
CA ILE A 3 15.44 14.63 -14.61
C ILE A 3 15.19 15.87 -13.73
N PRO A 4 13.99 16.47 -13.72
CA PRO A 4 13.70 17.68 -12.94
C PRO A 4 13.55 17.38 -11.43
N PHE A 5 14.60 16.91 -10.74
CA PHE A 5 14.57 16.56 -9.32
C PHE A 5 14.18 17.71 -8.39
N GLU A 6 14.34 18.97 -8.82
CA GLU A 6 13.90 20.15 -8.07
C GLU A 6 12.39 20.17 -7.75
N SER A 7 11.62 19.37 -8.49
CA SER A 7 10.17 19.20 -8.32
C SER A 7 9.77 18.16 -7.27
N LEU A 8 10.72 17.44 -6.65
CA LEU A 8 10.48 16.39 -5.66
C LEU A 8 10.75 16.84 -4.21
N ARG A 9 10.36 18.06 -3.82
CA ARG A 9 10.68 18.57 -2.47
C ARG A 9 9.92 17.79 -1.38
N PRO A 10 10.39 17.84 -0.12
CA PRO A 10 9.63 17.29 1.01
C PRO A 10 8.27 17.96 1.10
N ILE A 11 7.21 17.17 1.27
CA ILE A 11 5.86 17.71 1.44
C ILE A 11 5.77 18.39 2.80
N THR A 12 5.28 19.61 2.79
CA THR A 12 5.03 20.42 3.98
C THR A 12 3.57 20.28 4.42
N GLU A 13 3.28 20.59 5.68
CA GLU A 13 1.93 20.54 6.25
C GLU A 13 1.07 21.76 5.88
N ASP A 14 1.60 22.67 5.06
CA ASP A 14 0.89 23.85 4.58
C ASP A 14 0.04 23.50 3.35
N TRP A 15 -1.26 23.77 3.42
CA TRP A 15 -2.23 23.41 2.38
C TRP A 15 -2.00 24.12 1.05
N GLU A 16 -1.48 25.36 1.05
CA GLU A 16 -1.17 26.08 -0.20
C GLU A 16 0.12 25.53 -0.85
N GLU A 17 1.09 25.12 -0.04
CA GLU A 17 2.31 24.44 -0.51
C GLU A 17 2.01 23.00 -0.97
N TRP A 18 1.00 22.36 -0.38
CA TRP A 18 0.55 21.01 -0.72
C TRP A 18 0.05 20.94 -2.16
N ASP A 19 -0.94 21.76 -2.56
CA ASP A 19 -1.46 21.78 -3.94
C ASP A 19 -0.37 22.13 -4.97
N ALA A 20 0.52 23.07 -4.63
CA ALA A 20 1.66 23.43 -5.48
C ALA A 20 2.63 22.24 -5.66
N GLU A 21 2.89 21.46 -4.61
CA GLU A 21 3.76 20.29 -4.66
C GLU A 21 3.13 19.12 -5.43
N LEU A 22 1.80 18.95 -5.35
CA LEU A 22 1.07 18.00 -6.20
C LEU A 22 1.21 18.35 -7.68
N GLY A 23 1.07 19.62 -8.02
CA GLY A 23 1.29 20.13 -9.37
C GLY A 23 2.71 19.81 -9.86
N ARG A 24 3.73 20.03 -9.01
CA ARG A 24 5.13 19.72 -9.33
C ARG A 24 5.36 18.24 -9.60
N ARG A 25 4.80 17.34 -8.79
CA ARG A 25 4.95 15.89 -9.00
C ARG A 25 4.25 15.41 -10.27
N ARG A 26 3.13 16.00 -10.65
CA ARG A 26 2.50 15.72 -11.96
C ARG A 26 3.42 16.16 -13.10
N ILE A 27 3.92 17.39 -13.04
CA ILE A 27 4.89 17.91 -14.02
C ILE A 27 6.12 17.00 -14.11
N PHE A 28 6.63 16.53 -12.97
CA PHE A 28 7.74 15.57 -12.92
C PHE A 28 7.43 14.31 -13.72
N TRP A 29 6.33 13.62 -13.41
CA TRP A 29 5.95 12.35 -14.04
C TRP A 29 5.63 12.50 -15.53
N ASP A 30 5.01 13.61 -15.90
CA ASP A 30 4.57 13.87 -17.27
C ASP A 30 5.69 14.43 -18.17
N SER A 31 6.80 14.89 -17.59
CA SER A 31 7.92 15.46 -18.36
C SER A 31 8.58 14.43 -19.28
N LEU A 32 8.95 14.88 -20.49
CA LEU A 32 9.63 14.03 -21.47
C LEU A 32 10.94 13.45 -20.92
N SER A 33 11.72 14.24 -20.19
CA SER A 33 12.94 13.79 -19.52
C SER A 33 12.72 12.63 -18.55
N THR A 34 11.63 12.66 -17.79
CA THR A 34 11.29 11.59 -16.85
C THR A 34 10.85 10.35 -17.62
N LYS A 35 9.95 10.51 -18.60
CA LYS A 35 9.49 9.40 -19.45
C LYS A 35 10.65 8.71 -20.17
N ASP A 36 11.56 9.48 -20.78
CA ASP A 36 12.74 8.97 -21.46
C ASP A 36 13.66 8.21 -20.49
N TRP A 37 13.88 8.75 -19.29
CA TRP A 37 14.73 8.11 -18.28
C TRP A 37 14.21 6.74 -17.83
N PHE A 38 12.89 6.60 -17.65
CA PHE A 38 12.26 5.33 -17.33
C PHE A 38 12.26 4.38 -18.53
N HIS A 39 12.02 4.91 -19.74
CA HIS A 39 12.04 4.13 -20.97
C HIS A 39 13.42 3.51 -21.23
N GLU A 40 14.51 4.27 -21.03
CA GLU A 40 15.90 3.76 -21.07
C GLU A 40 16.17 2.62 -20.09
N ARG A 41 15.36 2.50 -19.02
CA ARG A 41 15.45 1.46 -17.98
C ARG A 41 14.41 0.35 -18.15
N GLY A 42 13.68 0.35 -19.27
CA GLY A 42 12.72 -0.71 -19.60
C GLY A 42 11.33 -0.53 -19.02
N TYR A 43 10.98 0.70 -18.62
CA TYR A 43 9.65 1.04 -18.10
C TYR A 43 9.00 2.14 -18.91
N THR A 44 7.84 1.85 -19.50
CA THR A 44 7.00 2.86 -20.15
C THR A 44 5.94 3.34 -19.18
N LEU A 45 6.06 4.58 -18.72
CA LEU A 45 5.10 5.18 -17.81
C LEU A 45 3.71 5.27 -18.43
N TYR A 46 2.67 5.19 -17.60
CA TYR A 46 1.31 5.45 -18.03
C TYR A 46 1.17 6.91 -18.49
N ASP A 47 0.30 7.13 -19.46
CA ASP A 47 -0.01 8.46 -19.95
C ASP A 47 -1.21 9.05 -19.22
N ARG A 48 -1.16 10.36 -18.97
CA ARG A 48 -2.32 11.09 -18.48
C ARG A 48 -3.38 11.14 -19.58
N GLU A 49 -4.64 10.85 -19.22
CA GLU A 49 -5.74 10.79 -20.19
C GLU A 49 -5.94 12.12 -20.95
N PHE A 50 -5.76 13.25 -20.25
CA PHE A 50 -5.72 14.61 -20.78
C PHE A 50 -4.95 15.51 -19.79
N PRO A 51 -4.42 16.70 -20.19
CA PRO A 51 -3.43 17.47 -19.41
C PRO A 51 -3.80 17.76 -17.94
N GLU A 52 -5.08 17.92 -17.62
CA GLU A 52 -5.57 18.20 -16.26
C GLU A 52 -6.14 16.98 -15.54
N SER A 53 -6.15 15.81 -16.19
CA SER A 53 -6.77 14.62 -15.64
C SER A 53 -6.09 14.14 -14.37
N GLN A 54 -6.86 13.57 -13.45
CA GLN A 54 -6.36 12.81 -12.30
C GLN A 54 -6.22 11.32 -12.62
N THR A 55 -6.48 10.92 -13.87
CA THR A 55 -6.38 9.56 -14.36
C THR A 55 -5.18 9.40 -15.26
N THR A 56 -4.54 8.25 -15.14
CA THR A 56 -3.51 7.79 -16.07
C THR A 56 -3.92 6.46 -16.66
N VAL A 57 -3.49 6.17 -17.88
CA VAL A 57 -3.86 4.98 -18.66
C VAL A 57 -2.61 4.29 -19.20
N PRO A 58 -2.66 2.97 -19.45
CA PRO A 58 -1.53 2.27 -20.07
C PRO A 58 -1.15 2.94 -21.41
N ALA A 59 0.14 3.27 -21.55
CA ALA A 59 0.65 3.90 -22.78
C ALA A 59 0.92 2.87 -23.90
N LEU A 60 1.14 1.60 -23.54
CA LEU A 60 1.35 0.50 -24.48
C LEU A 60 0.13 -0.43 -24.54
N PRO A 61 -0.03 -1.20 -25.64
CA PRO A 61 -1.09 -2.19 -25.75
C PRO A 61 -1.11 -3.20 -24.60
N PHE A 62 -2.29 -3.70 -24.27
CA PHE A 62 -2.54 -4.70 -23.25
C PHE A 62 -3.74 -5.58 -23.65
N GLU A 63 -3.89 -6.74 -23.01
CA GLU A 63 -5.00 -7.66 -23.29
C GLU A 63 -6.28 -7.25 -22.54
N GLY A 64 -7.47 -7.57 -23.06
CA GLY A 64 -8.73 -7.22 -22.38
C GLY A 64 -8.92 -7.92 -21.02
N SER A 65 -8.29 -9.08 -20.83
CA SER A 65 -8.29 -9.79 -19.56
C SER A 65 -7.04 -10.66 -19.47
N GLN A 66 -6.43 -10.70 -18.30
CA GLN A 66 -5.27 -11.53 -18.00
C GLN A 66 -5.40 -12.14 -16.60
N ASP A 67 -5.16 -13.44 -16.49
CA ASP A 67 -5.13 -14.12 -15.20
C ASP A 67 -3.88 -13.72 -14.40
N ALA A 68 -4.01 -13.74 -13.06
CA ALA A 68 -2.88 -13.43 -12.19
C ALA A 68 -1.76 -14.46 -12.34
N ASN A 69 -0.54 -13.98 -12.53
CA ASN A 69 0.67 -14.79 -12.54
C ASN A 69 1.71 -14.16 -11.62
N HIS A 70 1.82 -14.68 -10.40
CA HIS A 70 2.65 -14.12 -9.34
C HIS A 70 4.10 -13.86 -9.83
N PRO A 71 4.68 -12.67 -9.57
CA PRO A 71 4.21 -11.64 -8.63
C PRO A 71 3.19 -10.65 -9.21
N TYR A 72 2.79 -10.79 -10.48
CA TYR A 72 1.89 -9.86 -11.15
C TYR A 72 0.42 -10.20 -10.88
N ALA A 73 -0.39 -9.16 -10.67
CA ALA A 73 -1.82 -9.29 -10.55
C ALA A 73 -2.46 -9.58 -11.91
N GLY A 74 -3.64 -10.21 -11.89
CA GLY A 74 -4.49 -10.28 -13.08
C GLY A 74 -5.22 -8.96 -13.31
N HIS A 75 -5.78 -8.77 -14.50
CA HIS A 75 -6.66 -7.65 -14.78
C HIS A 75 -7.80 -8.04 -15.71
N SER A 76 -8.87 -7.26 -15.68
CA SER A 76 -10.01 -7.42 -16.58
C SER A 76 -10.63 -6.09 -16.92
N LEU A 77 -11.11 -5.97 -18.16
CA LEU A 77 -12.05 -4.95 -18.59
C LEU A 77 -13.44 -5.42 -18.20
N ASP A 78 -13.83 -5.13 -16.96
CA ASP A 78 -15.22 -5.28 -16.56
C ASP A 78 -15.97 -4.17 -17.37
N MET A 79 -16.69 -4.58 -18.41
CA MET A 79 -17.24 -3.68 -19.41
C MET A 79 -18.33 -2.79 -18.81
N SER A 80 -18.04 -1.52 -18.53
CA SER A 80 -19.12 -0.59 -18.19
C SER A 80 -19.00 0.80 -18.83
N ILE A 81 -17.84 1.47 -18.92
CA ILE A 81 -17.80 2.87 -19.40
C ILE A 81 -16.44 3.26 -20.00
N GLY A 82 -16.40 3.70 -21.27
CA GLY A 82 -15.32 4.58 -21.80
C GLY A 82 -14.47 4.02 -22.96
N GLU A 83 -13.80 4.94 -23.67
CA GLU A 83 -12.86 4.63 -24.77
C GLU A 83 -11.46 4.27 -24.28
N ALA A 84 -11.09 4.68 -23.05
CA ALA A 84 -9.79 4.45 -22.43
C ALA A 84 -9.90 3.46 -21.24
N PRO A 85 -9.49 2.18 -21.41
CA PRO A 85 -9.64 1.17 -20.37
C PRO A 85 -8.48 1.17 -19.36
N LEU A 86 -8.68 0.56 -18.18
CA LEU A 86 -7.69 0.42 -17.10
C LEU A 86 -7.15 1.74 -16.52
N ARG A 87 -7.99 2.79 -16.53
CA ARG A 87 -7.66 4.06 -15.88
C ARG A 87 -7.25 3.81 -14.43
N ALA A 88 -6.18 4.47 -14.05
CA ALA A 88 -5.66 4.47 -12.72
C ALA A 88 -5.85 5.87 -12.14
N THR A 89 -6.61 5.98 -11.07
CA THR A 89 -6.86 7.28 -10.46
C THR A 89 -5.74 7.62 -9.48
N ASP A 90 -5.23 8.85 -9.56
CA ASP A 90 -4.43 9.44 -8.48
C ASP A 90 -5.25 9.50 -7.17
N TRP A 91 -6.58 9.52 -7.33
CA TRP A 91 -7.61 9.58 -6.30
C TRP A 91 -8.37 8.25 -6.20
N ASP A 92 -7.82 7.30 -5.46
CA ASP A 92 -8.61 6.15 -5.01
C ASP A 92 -9.74 6.71 -4.12
N SER A 93 -10.99 6.57 -4.56
CA SER A 93 -12.18 7.26 -4.02
C SER A 93 -12.50 6.95 -2.55
N ALA A 94 -11.76 6.02 -1.93
CA ALA A 94 -11.75 5.80 -0.48
C ALA A 94 -10.78 6.72 0.30
N ARG A 95 -10.04 7.65 -0.36
CA ARG A 95 -8.81 8.26 0.19
C ARG A 95 -8.73 9.79 0.09
N ILE A 96 -9.61 10.52 0.77
CA ILE A 96 -9.45 11.98 0.91
C ILE A 96 -8.15 12.37 1.67
N PHE A 97 -7.51 11.47 2.44
CA PHE A 97 -6.43 11.88 3.37
C PHE A 97 -5.24 10.92 3.57
N THR A 98 -4.96 9.96 2.67
CA THR A 98 -3.92 8.94 2.96
C THR A 98 -2.96 8.56 1.84
N ARG A 99 -3.07 9.15 0.66
CA ARG A 99 -1.98 9.16 -0.31
C ARG A 99 -1.54 10.60 -0.43
N LEU A 100 -0.24 10.85 -0.48
CA LEU A 100 0.27 12.10 -1.02
C LEU A 100 0.21 11.94 -2.55
N PRO A 101 -0.73 12.60 -3.25
CA PRO A 101 -0.86 12.42 -4.70
C PRO A 101 0.48 12.67 -5.40
N GLY A 102 0.75 11.89 -6.44
CA GLY A 102 2.00 11.97 -7.20
C GLY A 102 3.24 11.31 -6.57
N LYS A 103 3.13 10.55 -5.47
CA LYS A 103 4.26 9.70 -4.98
C LYS A 103 4.40 8.40 -5.77
N VAL A 104 3.34 7.93 -6.41
CA VAL A 104 3.29 6.68 -7.18
C VAL A 104 2.74 6.96 -8.57
N LEU A 105 3.31 6.33 -9.59
CA LEU A 105 2.78 6.26 -10.94
C LEU A 105 2.78 4.80 -11.42
N PHE A 106 1.87 4.43 -12.32
CA PHE A 106 1.90 3.12 -12.96
C PHE A 106 2.71 3.14 -14.27
N ALA A 107 3.22 1.97 -14.66
CA ALA A 107 4.00 1.78 -15.87
C ALA A 107 3.79 0.36 -16.43
N GLN A 108 4.27 0.13 -17.64
CA GLN A 108 4.43 -1.19 -18.24
C GLN A 108 5.92 -1.49 -18.40
N ASP A 109 6.32 -2.71 -18.07
CA ASP A 109 7.70 -3.17 -18.34
C ASP A 109 7.87 -3.66 -19.80
N LEU A 110 9.08 -4.09 -20.15
CA LEU A 110 9.41 -4.63 -21.48
C LEU A 110 8.60 -5.87 -21.88
N GLN A 111 7.94 -6.55 -20.93
CA GLN A 111 7.04 -7.68 -21.19
C GLN A 111 5.56 -7.26 -21.19
N LEU A 112 5.28 -5.96 -21.24
CA LEU A 112 3.94 -5.35 -21.16
C LEU A 112 3.21 -5.63 -19.84
N ARG A 113 3.92 -6.07 -18.79
CA ARG A 113 3.32 -6.32 -17.48
C ARG A 113 3.19 -5.02 -16.72
N HIS A 114 2.11 -4.87 -15.98
CA HIS A 114 1.80 -3.65 -15.25
C HIS A 114 2.53 -3.57 -13.91
N VAL A 115 3.22 -2.45 -13.68
CA VAL A 115 3.98 -2.16 -12.46
C VAL A 115 3.55 -0.83 -11.84
N ALA A 116 3.82 -0.67 -10.55
CA ALA A 116 3.70 0.57 -9.80
C ALA A 116 5.10 1.05 -9.42
N ILE A 117 5.38 2.32 -9.64
CA ILE A 117 6.67 2.96 -9.37
C ILE A 117 6.47 4.02 -8.30
N LYS A 118 7.15 3.86 -7.16
CA LYS A 118 7.04 4.76 -6.01
C LYS A 118 8.33 5.55 -5.81
N ILE A 119 8.22 6.86 -5.60
CA ILE A 119 9.35 7.72 -5.20
C ILE A 119 9.60 7.53 -3.70
N VAL A 120 10.82 7.14 -3.34
CA VAL A 120 11.26 6.94 -1.95
C VAL A 120 12.52 7.73 -1.70
N LYS A 121 12.60 8.44 -0.57
CA LYS A 121 13.78 9.25 -0.23
C LYS A 121 14.91 8.36 0.29
N ASP A 122 16.15 8.69 -0.08
CA ASP A 122 17.35 8.04 0.44
C ASP A 122 17.43 8.16 1.97
N ASP A 123 18.12 7.20 2.60
CA ASP A 123 18.36 7.13 4.05
C ASP A 123 17.11 7.14 4.95
N SER A 124 15.91 6.98 4.37
CA SER A 124 14.66 6.84 5.11
C SER A 124 14.47 5.40 5.63
N ASP A 125 13.68 5.24 6.69
CA ASP A 125 13.24 3.92 7.13
C ASP A 125 12.42 3.20 6.04
N GLU A 126 11.62 3.93 5.26
CA GLU A 126 10.88 3.39 4.11
C GLU A 126 11.84 2.76 3.09
N TYR A 127 12.91 3.46 2.72
CA TYR A 127 13.95 2.93 1.84
C TYR A 127 14.59 1.65 2.41
N ARG A 128 14.98 1.67 3.68
CA ARG A 128 15.59 0.51 4.36
C ARG A 128 14.65 -0.70 4.39
N VAL A 129 13.35 -0.48 4.56
CA VAL A 129 12.33 -1.53 4.49
C VAL A 129 12.24 -2.09 3.08
N PHE A 130 12.15 -1.25 2.03
CA PHE A 130 12.11 -1.75 0.66
C PHE A 130 13.38 -2.50 0.26
N GLN A 131 14.56 -2.02 0.69
CA GLN A 131 15.82 -2.71 0.49
C GLN A 131 15.82 -4.09 1.16
N PHE A 132 15.29 -4.18 2.39
CA PHE A 132 15.13 -5.46 3.10
C PHE A 132 14.18 -6.41 2.35
N LEU A 133 13.04 -5.91 1.86
CA LEU A 133 12.06 -6.70 1.11
C LEU A 133 12.61 -7.18 -0.23
N GLN A 134 13.36 -6.35 -0.96
CA GLN A 134 14.01 -6.73 -2.21
C GLN A 134 14.98 -7.92 -2.04
N GLN A 135 15.57 -8.07 -0.85
CA GLN A 135 16.48 -9.17 -0.55
C GLN A 135 15.77 -10.47 -0.18
N GLN A 136 14.44 -10.46 0.00
CA GLN A 136 13.68 -11.65 0.34
C GLN A 136 13.23 -12.41 -0.93
N PRO A 137 13.21 -13.76 -0.90
CA PRO A 137 12.59 -14.53 -1.97
C PRO A 137 11.10 -14.18 -2.15
N HIS A 138 10.64 -14.10 -3.40
CA HIS A 138 9.24 -13.74 -3.69
C HIS A 138 8.25 -14.71 -3.04
N GLU A 139 8.58 -15.99 -2.93
CA GLU A 139 7.76 -16.99 -2.27
C GLU A 139 7.59 -16.71 -0.76
N ILE A 140 8.65 -16.21 -0.11
CA ILE A 140 8.60 -15.82 1.30
C ILE A 140 7.66 -14.62 1.46
N LEU A 141 7.80 -13.59 0.61
CA LEU A 141 6.95 -12.40 0.65
C LEU A 141 5.48 -12.74 0.35
N ARG A 142 5.22 -13.59 -0.65
CA ARG A 142 3.89 -14.11 -0.96
C ARG A 142 3.27 -14.84 0.23
N SER A 143 4.02 -15.75 0.88
CA SER A 143 3.49 -16.55 1.98
C SER A 143 3.13 -15.71 3.22
N HIS A 144 3.80 -14.55 3.37
CA HIS A 144 3.58 -13.55 4.41
C HIS A 144 2.70 -12.38 3.96
N CYS A 145 2.13 -12.41 2.75
CA CYS A 145 1.24 -11.37 2.26
C CYS A 145 1.90 -9.98 2.23
N LEU A 146 3.10 -9.87 1.69
CA LEU A 146 3.82 -8.60 1.46
C LEU A 146 4.04 -8.38 -0.04
N ILE A 147 3.93 -7.13 -0.47
CA ILE A 147 4.19 -6.78 -1.88
C ILE A 147 5.69 -6.97 -2.18
N PRO A 148 6.06 -7.70 -3.25
CA PRO A 148 7.48 -7.84 -3.62
C PRO A 148 8.00 -6.58 -4.31
N VAL A 149 9.30 -6.33 -4.12
CA VAL A 149 10.04 -5.28 -4.82
C VAL A 149 10.72 -5.91 -6.03
N LEU A 150 10.33 -5.48 -7.23
CA LEU A 150 10.85 -6.00 -8.50
C LEU A 150 12.18 -5.35 -8.87
N ASP A 151 12.29 -4.04 -8.63
CA ASP A 151 13.48 -3.25 -8.93
C ASP A 151 13.55 -2.00 -8.03
N MET A 152 14.75 -1.45 -7.85
CA MET A 152 15.01 -0.21 -7.13
C MET A 152 15.97 0.64 -7.95
N LEU A 153 15.47 1.69 -8.58
CA LEU A 153 16.24 2.54 -9.49
C LEU A 153 16.78 3.76 -8.72
N PRO A 154 18.10 3.90 -8.54
CA PRO A 154 18.68 5.04 -7.82
C PRO A 154 18.59 6.33 -8.65
N ALA A 155 18.26 7.44 -7.97
CA ALA A 155 17.96 8.72 -8.61
C ALA A 155 18.16 9.92 -7.65
N ASN A 156 19.38 10.47 -7.62
CA ASN A 156 19.76 11.74 -6.96
C ASN A 156 19.03 12.06 -5.63
N GLY A 157 19.35 11.34 -4.55
CA GLY A 157 18.73 11.54 -3.23
C GLY A 157 17.40 10.80 -3.04
N TYR A 158 16.98 10.06 -4.07
CA TYR A 158 15.79 9.21 -4.08
C TYR A 158 16.09 7.86 -4.73
N HIS A 159 15.19 6.90 -4.50
CA HIS A 159 15.05 5.68 -5.27
C HIS A 159 13.62 5.58 -5.81
N PHE A 160 13.49 5.08 -7.04
CA PHE A 160 12.20 4.63 -7.56
C PHE A 160 12.05 3.15 -7.29
N VAL A 161 11.13 2.80 -6.40
CA VAL A 161 10.82 1.42 -6.04
C VAL A 161 9.76 0.89 -6.98
N VAL A 162 10.09 -0.15 -7.74
CA VAL A 162 9.20 -0.81 -8.69
C VAL A 162 8.57 -2.03 -8.04
N MET A 163 7.24 -2.10 -8.07
CA MET A 163 6.42 -3.19 -7.52
C MET A 163 5.42 -3.65 -8.59
N PRO A 164 4.87 -4.87 -8.53
CA PRO A 164 3.78 -5.24 -9.43
C PRO A 164 2.55 -4.35 -9.16
N ARG A 165 1.83 -3.93 -10.23
CA ARG A 165 0.55 -3.22 -10.06
C ARG A 165 -0.47 -4.21 -9.52
N TRP A 166 -0.87 -4.05 -8.27
CA TRP A 166 -1.99 -4.78 -7.67
C TRP A 166 -3.17 -3.82 -7.44
N GLY A 167 -4.37 -4.38 -7.33
CA GLY A 167 -5.58 -3.59 -7.13
C GLY A 167 -5.72 -3.08 -5.70
N GLY A 168 -6.22 -1.86 -5.56
CA GLY A 168 -6.64 -1.30 -4.27
C GLY A 168 -8.05 -1.73 -3.87
N SER A 169 -8.61 -1.06 -2.85
CA SER A 169 -9.99 -1.22 -2.40
C SER A 169 -10.39 -2.69 -2.18
N VAL A 170 -9.63 -3.38 -1.31
CA VAL A 170 -9.77 -4.83 -1.05
C VAL A 170 -11.14 -5.25 -0.50
N THR A 171 -11.90 -4.30 0.03
CA THR A 171 -13.27 -4.51 0.52
C THR A 171 -14.33 -4.40 -0.57
N LEU A 172 -13.96 -4.04 -1.80
CA LEU A 172 -14.83 -3.98 -2.96
C LEU A 172 -14.62 -5.23 -3.85
N PRO A 173 -15.70 -5.85 -4.35
CA PRO A 173 -17.08 -5.62 -3.92
C PRO A 173 -17.25 -6.06 -2.46
N ALA A 174 -18.30 -5.59 -1.78
CA ALA A 174 -18.51 -5.91 -0.36
C ALA A 174 -18.45 -7.42 -0.09
N PHE A 175 -17.78 -7.80 1.01
CA PHE A 175 -17.67 -9.21 1.39
C PHE A 175 -19.03 -9.87 1.53
N SER A 176 -19.19 -11.07 0.98
CA SER A 176 -20.45 -11.83 1.06
C SER A 176 -20.47 -12.80 2.23
N THR A 177 -19.31 -13.22 2.72
CA THR A 177 -19.18 -14.20 3.80
C THR A 177 -18.19 -13.77 4.88
N VAL A 178 -18.34 -14.31 6.09
CA VAL A 178 -17.36 -14.13 7.18
C VAL A 178 -16.01 -14.74 6.80
N ARG A 179 -15.99 -15.80 5.99
CA ARG A 179 -14.76 -16.43 5.49
C ARG A 179 -13.89 -15.43 4.74
N GLU A 180 -14.48 -14.66 3.81
CA GLU A 180 -13.75 -13.65 3.04
C GLU A 180 -13.11 -12.58 3.93
N ILE A 181 -13.84 -12.15 4.96
CA ILE A 181 -13.30 -11.21 5.96
C ILE A 181 -12.11 -11.85 6.68
N LEU A 182 -12.27 -13.08 7.17
CA LEU A 182 -11.20 -13.80 7.89
C LEU A 182 -9.97 -14.06 7.01
N ASP A 183 -10.13 -14.23 5.70
CA ASP A 183 -9.02 -14.40 4.77
C ASP A 183 -8.19 -13.11 4.65
N LEU A 184 -8.85 -11.94 4.57
CA LEU A 184 -8.16 -10.65 4.61
C LEU A 184 -7.50 -10.40 5.98
N VAL A 185 -8.20 -10.69 7.09
CA VAL A 185 -7.62 -10.56 8.44
C VAL A 185 -6.37 -11.43 8.58
N ARG A 186 -6.42 -12.67 8.08
CA ARG A 186 -5.26 -13.57 8.09
C ARG A 186 -4.09 -12.99 7.30
N ALA A 187 -4.34 -12.38 6.15
CA ALA A 187 -3.29 -11.74 5.36
C ALA A 187 -2.64 -10.56 6.12
N MET A 188 -3.45 -9.69 6.74
CA MET A 188 -2.92 -8.58 7.55
C MET A 188 -2.05 -9.07 8.72
N LEU A 189 -2.51 -10.12 9.42
CA LEU A 189 -1.77 -10.73 10.54
C LEU A 189 -0.44 -11.35 10.10
N LYS A 190 -0.43 -12.04 8.94
CA LYS A 190 0.78 -12.61 8.36
C LYS A 190 1.81 -11.53 8.03
N GLY A 191 1.37 -10.45 7.38
CA GLY A 191 2.25 -9.33 7.01
C GLY A 191 2.86 -8.68 8.24
N LEU A 192 2.03 -8.32 9.24
CA LEU A 192 2.53 -7.73 10.49
C LEU A 192 3.46 -8.66 11.25
N SER A 193 3.12 -9.95 11.36
CA SER A 193 3.97 -10.92 12.07
C SER A 193 5.36 -11.00 11.43
N PHE A 194 5.44 -11.01 10.10
CA PHE A 194 6.72 -11.03 9.40
C PHE A 194 7.52 -9.75 9.65
N LEU A 195 6.91 -8.57 9.46
CA LEU A 195 7.57 -7.29 9.72
C LEU A 195 8.09 -7.22 11.17
N HIS A 196 7.28 -7.63 12.13
CA HIS A 196 7.62 -7.61 13.56
C HIS A 196 8.73 -8.59 13.93
N GLN A 197 8.88 -9.72 13.22
CA GLN A 197 10.00 -10.66 13.39
C GLN A 197 11.33 -10.07 12.89
N HIS A 198 11.26 -9.12 11.96
CA HIS A 198 12.41 -8.44 11.39
C HIS A 198 12.62 -7.03 11.97
N ASN A 199 12.06 -6.75 13.16
CA ASN A 199 12.18 -5.46 13.84
C ASN A 199 11.67 -4.25 13.02
N ILE A 200 10.70 -4.51 12.13
CA ILE A 200 10.01 -3.48 11.36
C ILE A 200 8.61 -3.27 11.95
N CYS A 201 8.31 -2.03 12.31
CA CYS A 201 6.97 -1.61 12.70
C CYS A 201 6.35 -0.79 11.56
N HIS A 202 5.11 -1.09 11.18
CA HIS A 202 4.44 -0.45 10.03
C HIS A 202 3.86 0.93 10.36
N ARG A 203 3.26 1.08 11.55
CA ARG A 203 2.65 2.30 12.11
C ARG A 203 1.43 2.88 11.39
N ASP A 204 1.07 2.37 10.21
CA ASP A 204 -0.06 2.84 9.42
C ASP A 204 -0.93 1.68 8.94
N VAL A 205 -1.27 0.78 9.87
CA VAL A 205 -2.07 -0.40 9.57
C VAL A 205 -3.51 0.00 9.27
N LYS A 206 -3.94 -0.19 8.02
CA LYS A 206 -5.32 0.09 7.57
C LYS A 206 -5.68 -0.75 6.34
N LEU A 207 -6.98 -0.92 6.08
CA LEU A 207 -7.46 -1.67 4.91
C LEU A 207 -6.99 -1.07 3.58
N ALA A 208 -6.79 0.26 3.53
CA ALA A 208 -6.28 0.95 2.35
C ALA A 208 -4.80 0.61 2.04
N ASN A 209 -4.06 0.08 3.02
CA ASN A 209 -2.67 -0.37 2.87
C ASN A 209 -2.59 -1.88 2.61
N MET A 210 -3.70 -2.46 2.17
CA MET A 210 -3.77 -3.79 1.60
C MET A 210 -4.09 -3.68 0.12
N LEU A 211 -3.48 -4.57 -0.67
CA LEU A 211 -3.69 -4.76 -2.09
C LEU A 211 -4.26 -6.15 -2.35
N VAL A 212 -4.83 -6.33 -3.53
CA VAL A 212 -5.32 -7.61 -4.03
C VAL A 212 -4.75 -7.91 -5.42
N ASN A 213 -4.43 -9.17 -5.71
CA ASN A 213 -3.81 -9.61 -6.97
C ASN A 213 -4.75 -9.59 -8.20
N HIS A 214 -5.69 -8.65 -8.24
CA HIS A 214 -6.53 -8.35 -9.39
C HIS A 214 -6.80 -6.85 -9.43
N PHE A 215 -6.67 -6.21 -10.59
CA PHE A 215 -7.09 -4.82 -10.79
C PHE A 215 -7.97 -4.66 -12.03
N SER A 216 -8.71 -3.57 -12.09
CA SER A 216 -9.57 -3.20 -13.22
C SER A 216 -9.40 -1.71 -13.48
N ASP A 217 -10.28 -1.13 -14.28
CA ASP A 217 -10.40 0.32 -14.35
C ASP A 217 -10.86 0.88 -12.99
N ASP A 218 -10.07 1.79 -12.39
CA ASP A 218 -10.36 2.37 -11.07
C ASP A 218 -11.60 3.27 -11.08
N THR A 219 -12.06 3.70 -12.26
CA THR A 219 -13.29 4.49 -12.42
C THR A 219 -14.53 3.61 -12.60
N ASP A 220 -14.35 2.30 -12.76
CA ASP A 220 -15.44 1.35 -12.85
C ASP A 220 -15.95 0.93 -11.46
N ILE A 221 -17.25 0.71 -11.38
CA ILE A 221 -17.96 0.20 -10.20
C ILE A 221 -18.33 -1.28 -10.35
N ASN A 222 -18.08 -1.87 -11.52
CA ASN A 222 -18.25 -3.30 -11.74
C ASN A 222 -17.05 -4.05 -11.16
N PHE A 223 -17.35 -5.02 -10.29
CA PHE A 223 -16.34 -5.89 -9.70
C PHE A 223 -16.73 -7.37 -9.81
N ASP A 224 -17.46 -7.72 -10.86
CA ASP A 224 -17.95 -9.09 -11.08
C ASP A 224 -16.78 -10.08 -11.16
N THR A 225 -15.71 -9.73 -11.88
CA THR A 225 -14.53 -10.60 -11.98
C THR A 225 -13.89 -10.81 -10.61
N ARG A 226 -13.67 -9.72 -9.85
CA ARG A 226 -13.12 -9.79 -8.49
C ARG A 226 -14.03 -10.58 -7.54
N LYS A 227 -15.35 -10.45 -7.66
CA LYS A 227 -16.33 -11.24 -6.89
C LYS A 227 -16.17 -12.73 -7.16
N GLN A 228 -16.07 -13.12 -8.43
CA GLN A 228 -15.91 -14.53 -8.81
C GLN A 228 -14.57 -15.11 -8.34
N LEU A 229 -13.48 -14.37 -8.53
CA LEU A 229 -12.16 -14.76 -8.03
C LEU A 229 -12.16 -14.94 -6.52
N ARG A 230 -12.83 -14.05 -5.78
CA ARG A 230 -12.96 -14.15 -4.33
C ARG A 230 -13.74 -15.40 -3.91
N LEU A 231 -14.89 -15.66 -4.54
CA LEU A 231 -15.73 -16.83 -4.24
C LEU A 231 -14.98 -18.16 -4.50
N ARG A 232 -14.10 -18.19 -5.50
CA ARG A 232 -13.26 -19.36 -5.83
C ARG A 232 -12.01 -19.48 -4.96
N GLY A 233 -11.73 -18.51 -4.08
CA GLY A 233 -10.52 -18.48 -3.25
C GLY A 233 -9.24 -18.24 -4.04
N GLN A 234 -9.33 -17.56 -5.19
CA GLN A 234 -8.20 -17.29 -6.10
C GLN A 234 -7.58 -15.89 -5.91
N LEU A 235 -8.12 -15.09 -4.99
CA LEU A 235 -7.53 -13.79 -4.63
C LEU A 235 -6.44 -13.96 -3.57
N GLU A 236 -5.35 -13.23 -3.79
CA GLU A 236 -4.27 -13.04 -2.84
C GLU A 236 -4.24 -11.59 -2.38
N TYR A 237 -3.82 -11.38 -1.14
CA TYR A 237 -3.70 -10.06 -0.54
C TYR A 237 -2.25 -9.78 -0.16
N ALA A 238 -1.83 -8.52 -0.29
CA ALA A 238 -0.50 -8.08 0.07
C ALA A 238 -0.57 -6.75 0.83
N MET A 239 0.19 -6.63 1.90
CA MET A 239 0.42 -5.37 2.61
C MET A 239 1.48 -4.56 1.86
N PHE A 240 1.28 -3.24 1.80
CA PHE A 240 2.20 -2.29 1.20
C PHE A 240 2.18 -0.98 1.98
N ASP A 241 2.96 -0.01 1.49
CA ASP A 241 3.00 1.37 1.96
C ASP A 241 3.74 1.58 3.28
N PHE A 242 5.07 1.66 3.19
CA PHE A 242 5.96 1.73 4.36
C PHE A 242 6.35 3.18 4.74
N ASP A 243 5.60 4.18 4.31
CA ASP A 243 5.87 5.62 4.53
C ASP A 243 6.15 5.97 5.99
N PHE A 244 5.39 5.37 6.91
CA PHE A 244 5.51 5.60 8.35
C PHE A 244 6.26 4.51 9.09
N SER A 245 6.75 3.51 8.37
CA SER A 245 7.44 2.38 8.98
C SER A 245 8.74 2.82 9.62
N ILE A 246 9.14 2.10 10.66
CA ILE A 246 10.44 2.25 11.30
C ILE A 246 11.10 0.88 11.35
N MET A 247 12.35 0.82 10.89
CA MET A 247 13.18 -0.39 10.96
C MET A 247 14.22 -0.23 12.06
N PHE A 248 13.97 -0.89 13.19
CA PHE A 248 14.92 -0.93 14.30
C PHE A 248 16.12 -1.83 13.95
N PRO A 249 17.28 -1.62 14.61
CA PRO A 249 18.42 -2.53 14.45
C PRO A 249 18.03 -3.99 14.75
N PRO A 250 18.48 -4.98 13.97
CA PRO A 250 18.11 -6.39 14.17
C PRO A 250 18.52 -6.96 15.53
N ILE A 251 19.59 -6.42 16.13
CA ILE A 251 20.12 -6.86 17.43
C ILE A 251 19.30 -6.32 18.62
N LEU A 252 18.45 -5.32 18.40
CA LEU A 252 17.68 -4.71 19.47
C LEU A 252 16.55 -5.65 19.90
N ASP A 253 16.45 -5.89 21.21
CA ASP A 253 15.30 -6.58 21.78
C ASP A 253 14.04 -5.74 21.55
N ARG A 254 13.08 -6.33 20.82
CA ARG A 254 11.81 -5.71 20.47
C ARG A 254 11.05 -5.21 21.70
N ALA A 255 11.15 -5.87 22.84
CA ALA A 255 10.48 -5.46 24.08
C ALA A 255 11.00 -4.12 24.64
N LEU A 256 12.21 -3.72 24.24
CA LEU A 256 12.87 -2.47 24.64
C LEU A 256 12.63 -1.33 23.65
N CYS A 257 12.05 -1.60 22.48
CA CYS A 257 11.78 -0.58 21.48
C CYS A 257 10.69 0.39 22.00
N ARG A 258 11.05 1.67 22.05
CA ARG A 258 10.16 2.76 22.44
C ARG A 258 10.28 3.90 21.44
N LEU A 259 9.14 4.51 21.11
CA LEU A 259 9.07 5.71 20.28
C LEU A 259 8.40 6.85 21.06
N PRO A 260 8.80 8.11 20.86
CA PRO A 260 8.11 9.25 21.46
C PRO A 260 6.62 9.26 21.09
N TYR A 261 5.74 9.59 22.04
CA TYR A 261 4.29 9.57 21.82
C TYR A 261 3.83 10.36 20.57
N ARG A 262 4.51 11.46 20.23
CA ARG A 262 4.23 12.28 19.03
C ARG A 262 4.29 11.48 17.74
N LYS A 263 5.13 10.45 17.68
CA LYS A 263 5.20 9.55 16.52
C LYS A 263 3.92 8.74 16.35
N ALA A 264 3.18 8.43 17.41
CA ALA A 264 1.88 7.79 17.24
C ALA A 264 0.90 8.70 16.47
N TRP A 265 1.11 10.02 16.48
CA TRP A 265 0.22 11.01 15.87
C TRP A 265 0.47 11.26 14.38
N GLU A 266 1.61 10.79 13.84
CA GLU A 266 2.03 11.04 12.44
C GLU A 266 1.25 10.19 11.41
N ALA A 267 0.84 8.96 11.75
CA ALA A 267 0.51 7.94 10.75
C ALA A 267 -1.00 7.62 10.57
N ALA A 268 -1.59 6.82 11.48
CA ALA A 268 -2.97 6.34 11.32
C ALA A 268 -3.99 7.31 11.96
N TRP A 269 -5.11 7.64 11.32
CA TRP A 269 -6.18 8.42 12.00
C TRP A 269 -7.00 7.57 12.99
N ILE A 270 -7.14 6.27 12.71
CA ILE A 270 -7.75 5.28 13.60
C ILE A 270 -6.63 4.67 14.44
N ARG A 271 -6.57 5.01 15.74
CA ARG A 271 -5.47 4.60 16.62
C ARG A 271 -5.95 4.09 17.97
N PRO A 272 -5.16 3.21 18.62
CA PRO A 272 -5.28 2.96 20.04
C PRO A 272 -5.07 4.24 20.85
N TYR A 273 -5.85 4.40 21.91
CA TYR A 273 -5.72 5.47 22.88
C TYR A 273 -4.53 5.29 23.84
N ASP A 274 -3.63 4.32 23.62
CA ASP A 274 -2.51 4.04 24.54
C ASP A 274 -1.61 5.30 24.75
N THR A 275 -1.50 6.19 23.76
CA THR A 275 -0.79 7.49 23.93
C THR A 275 -1.65 8.63 24.51
N SER A 276 -2.94 8.41 24.78
CA SER A 276 -3.87 9.44 25.27
C SER A 276 -3.89 9.56 26.79
N GLN A 277 -3.07 8.78 27.52
CA GLN A 277 -3.01 8.76 28.98
C GLN A 277 -1.80 9.50 29.56
N GLY A 278 -1.08 10.27 28.73
CA GLY A 278 0.09 11.06 29.17
C GLY A 278 1.42 10.29 29.20
N GLU A 279 1.51 9.14 28.54
CA GLU A 279 2.76 8.39 28.36
C GLU A 279 3.73 9.16 27.45
N PHE A 280 5.01 9.24 27.82
CA PHE A 280 6.04 9.97 27.06
C PHE A 280 6.52 9.21 25.82
N ASP A 281 6.41 7.89 25.83
CA ASP A 281 6.74 6.99 24.75
C ASP A 281 5.70 5.87 24.63
N TYR A 282 5.81 5.06 23.59
CA TYR A 282 4.94 3.91 23.36
C TYR A 282 5.69 2.75 22.72
N ASP A 283 5.12 1.55 22.86
CA ASP A 283 5.58 0.35 22.16
C ASP A 283 5.05 0.34 20.71
N PRO A 284 5.93 0.47 19.70
CA PRO A 284 5.50 0.56 18.31
C PRO A 284 4.88 -0.75 17.79
N PHE A 285 5.34 -1.90 18.27
CA PHE A 285 4.83 -3.20 17.83
C PHE A 285 3.46 -3.47 18.43
N ALA A 286 3.26 -3.15 19.72
CA ALA A 286 1.95 -3.20 20.34
C ALA A 286 0.97 -2.21 19.70
N PHE A 287 1.46 -1.05 19.25
CA PHE A 287 0.66 -0.06 18.54
C PHE A 287 0.12 -0.58 17.21
N ASP A 288 0.93 -1.28 16.40
CA ASP A 288 0.45 -1.94 15.16
C ASP A 288 -0.67 -2.94 15.44
N VAL A 289 -0.47 -3.81 16.43
CA VAL A 289 -1.47 -4.83 16.81
C VAL A 289 -2.75 -4.18 17.32
N GLY A 290 -2.64 -3.14 18.14
CA GLY A 290 -3.78 -2.36 18.61
C GLY A 290 -4.52 -1.69 17.46
N THR A 291 -3.79 -1.07 16.54
CA THR A 291 -4.33 -0.38 15.35
C THR A 291 -5.10 -1.37 14.47
N LEU A 292 -4.54 -2.56 14.23
CA LEU A 292 -5.25 -3.63 13.54
C LEU A 292 -6.56 -3.96 14.25
N GLY A 293 -6.55 -4.15 15.57
CA GLY A 293 -7.75 -4.42 16.35
C GLY A 293 -8.84 -3.35 16.17
N PHE A 294 -8.47 -2.06 16.18
CA PHE A 294 -9.39 -0.95 15.93
C PHE A 294 -9.94 -0.96 14.50
N VAL A 295 -9.09 -1.19 13.49
CA VAL A 295 -9.51 -1.31 12.09
C VAL A 295 -10.54 -2.42 11.93
N LEU A 296 -10.29 -3.60 12.50
CA LEU A 296 -11.21 -4.74 12.41
C LEU A 296 -12.56 -4.46 13.06
N ILE A 297 -12.57 -3.82 14.24
CA ILE A 297 -13.81 -3.43 14.91
C ILE A 297 -14.55 -2.39 14.07
N HIS A 298 -13.87 -1.33 13.64
CA HIS A 298 -14.51 -0.25 12.89
C HIS A 298 -15.10 -0.74 11.56
N SER A 299 -14.37 -1.60 10.84
CA SER A 299 -14.77 -2.06 9.51
C SER A 299 -15.77 -3.22 9.53
N PHE A 300 -15.77 -4.07 10.57
CA PHE A 300 -16.52 -5.34 10.53
C PHE A 300 -17.38 -5.63 11.76
N ARG A 301 -17.54 -4.70 12.72
CA ARG A 301 -18.34 -4.94 13.95
C ARG A 301 -19.71 -5.56 13.68
N GLU A 302 -20.47 -5.02 12.72
CA GLU A 302 -21.81 -5.52 12.40
C GLU A 302 -21.80 -6.92 11.77
N ARG A 303 -20.72 -7.28 11.07
CA ARG A 303 -20.58 -8.54 10.33
C ARG A 303 -19.94 -9.65 11.16
N ILE A 304 -19.20 -9.29 12.22
CA ILE A 304 -18.46 -10.22 13.11
C ILE A 304 -19.21 -10.50 14.44
N ARG A 305 -20.40 -9.92 14.68
CA ARG A 305 -21.21 -10.18 15.91
C ARG A 305 -21.47 -11.67 16.22
N TYR A 306 -21.25 -12.58 15.27
CA TYR A 306 -21.41 -14.02 15.42
C TYR A 306 -20.10 -14.81 15.57
N ALA A 307 -18.93 -14.16 15.57
CA ALA A 307 -17.66 -14.78 15.91
C ALA A 307 -17.35 -14.53 17.40
N PRO A 308 -17.04 -15.57 18.22
CA PRO A 308 -16.83 -15.43 19.67
C PRO A 308 -15.68 -14.50 20.10
N ILE A 309 -14.90 -13.97 19.15
CA ILE A 309 -13.70 -13.18 19.40
C ILE A 309 -14.03 -11.71 19.72
N ALA A 310 -15.22 -11.18 19.38
CA ALA A 310 -15.46 -9.74 19.36
C ALA A 310 -16.27 -9.14 20.54
N SER A 311 -16.37 -9.79 21.70
CA SER A 311 -17.36 -9.36 22.71
C SER A 311 -16.93 -8.27 23.70
N ARG A 312 -15.63 -7.88 23.85
CA ARG A 312 -15.24 -6.70 24.69
C ARG A 312 -13.91 -6.04 24.25
N PRO A 313 -13.90 -4.75 23.85
CA PRO A 313 -12.69 -4.03 23.41
C PRO A 313 -11.54 -4.02 24.44
N SER A 314 -11.87 -3.84 25.73
CA SER A 314 -10.87 -3.79 26.81
C SER A 314 -10.22 -5.13 27.15
N ARG A 315 -10.83 -6.25 26.76
CA ARG A 315 -10.26 -7.60 26.97
C ARG A 315 -9.46 -8.09 25.77
N LEU A 316 -9.70 -7.54 24.58
CA LEU A 316 -8.97 -7.88 23.37
C LEU A 316 -7.55 -7.30 23.36
N SER A 317 -7.35 -6.07 23.81
CA SER A 317 -5.99 -5.52 23.97
C SER A 317 -5.13 -6.39 24.89
N HIS A 318 -5.71 -6.88 25.99
CA HIS A 318 -5.04 -7.80 26.91
C HIS A 318 -4.83 -9.21 26.33
N PHE A 319 -5.81 -9.74 25.59
CA PHE A 319 -5.73 -11.05 24.95
C PHE A 319 -4.67 -11.10 23.84
N TRP A 320 -4.59 -10.07 23.00
CA TRP A 320 -3.59 -9.98 21.93
C TRP A 320 -2.20 -9.65 22.46
N ARG A 321 -2.06 -8.83 23.53
CA ARG A 321 -0.78 -8.62 24.23
C ARG A 321 -0.15 -9.93 24.70
N LYS A 322 -0.93 -10.91 25.19
CA LYS A 322 -0.37 -12.17 25.73
C LYS A 322 0.02 -13.22 24.68
N ARG A 323 -0.49 -13.15 23.44
CA ARG A 323 -0.31 -14.22 22.43
C ARG A 323 0.60 -13.86 21.26
N MET A 324 0.87 -12.58 21.01
CA MET A 324 1.80 -12.15 19.95
C MET A 324 3.14 -11.62 20.47
N LEU A 325 3.26 -11.36 21.78
CA LEU A 325 4.50 -10.91 22.42
C LEU A 325 5.35 -12.06 22.98
N ASN A 326 4.93 -13.33 22.79
CA ASN A 326 5.73 -14.51 23.13
C ASN A 326 6.31 -15.15 21.89
#